data_AF-A0A8J2AHX5-F1
#
_entry.id   AF-A0A8J2AHX5-F1
#
_cell.length_a   1.000
_cell.length_b   1.000
_cell.length_c   1.000
_cell.angle_alpha   90.00
_cell.angle_beta   90.00
_cell.angle_gamma   90.00
#
_symmetry.space_group_name_H-M   'P 1'
#
loop_
_entity.id
_entity.type
_entity.pdbx_description
1 polymer ?
#
loop_
_entity_poly.entity_id
_entity_poly.type
_entity_poly.pdbx_seq_one_letter_code
_entity_poly.pdbx_strand_id
1 'polypeptide(L)'
;MLTPSTPSSPSQAKVNKRQTTEFEDWLSGQSYAAHVSFSFGGLEGQNLEQEPDTFANWIRDHLFLESLDLRGMGIDGEALGKLAKGLSGNRSISCLNFTHNDLGRKNYKEFLHKLADNVSIWRLELQQNHLNAECGRAIADFMRENVGVTHLNLSNNPELGEEGARHILEAFAENGSIYVMKLAGCNCGELMLEKINERCRRNRAAVAYKMENEPPPEAEKKTMNRLGTWTSAEEEDLDEEGGGGKAKEKQKRSIGDVKVGISAADLLPKETIFVLVDQKKREQERLDDATFYEFLAEYLDSLEVDRAKFDRDEKRALENIERDSTAFTAREKEHVQKIKDLEGGIFEISKDMLVCRKRLEEKKREEIQLQDKKYILEGMIGAEEEQFVEQLEQMEFELKDVEADKKMFGTQTSVVLKDLDMIKKENKRLRSHIRKFQESIAEIVAT
;
A
#
# COMPACT_ATOMS: atom_id res chain seq x y z
N MET A 1 40.85 -6.06 33.95
CA MET A 1 40.98 -4.70 33.41
C MET A 1 40.16 -4.64 32.13
N LEU A 2 38.88 -4.30 32.24
CA LEU A 2 38.00 -3.99 31.12
C LEU A 2 37.65 -2.52 31.27
N THR A 3 38.13 -1.70 30.35
CA THR A 3 37.84 -0.27 30.29
C THR A 3 36.37 -0.06 29.96
N PRO A 4 35.64 0.85 30.64
CA PRO A 4 34.30 1.23 30.22
C PRO A 4 34.38 2.00 28.91
N SER A 5 33.52 1.62 27.96
CA SER A 5 33.25 2.36 26.73
C SER A 5 32.87 3.81 27.06
N THR A 6 33.65 4.75 26.54
CA THR A 6 33.41 6.20 26.60
C THR A 6 32.03 6.55 26.01
N PRO A 7 31.29 7.53 26.57
CA PRO A 7 30.07 8.02 25.96
C PRO A 7 30.40 8.70 24.63
N SER A 8 29.63 8.39 23.59
CA SER A 8 29.68 9.03 22.28
C SER A 8 29.69 10.57 22.40
N SER A 9 30.66 11.21 21.74
CA SER A 9 30.92 12.65 21.80
C SER A 9 29.67 13.50 21.45
N PRO A 10 29.44 14.66 22.09
CA PRO A 10 28.29 15.55 21.82
C PRO A 10 28.16 16.01 20.36
N SER A 11 29.25 15.95 19.61
CA SER A 11 29.29 16.26 18.17
C SER A 11 28.58 15.20 17.33
N GLN A 12 28.65 13.91 17.68
CA GLN A 12 27.97 12.84 16.94
C GLN A 12 26.45 12.87 17.19
N ALA A 13 26.03 13.16 18.42
CA ALA A 13 24.61 13.31 18.75
C ALA A 13 23.95 14.51 18.05
N LYS A 14 24.69 15.62 17.85
CA LYS A 14 24.19 16.79 17.09
C LYS A 14 24.14 16.54 15.58
N VAL A 15 25.04 15.74 15.04
CA VAL A 15 25.03 15.33 13.62
C VAL A 15 23.87 14.36 13.35
N ASN A 16 23.68 13.34 14.20
CA ASN A 16 22.55 12.43 14.09
C ASN A 16 21.20 13.17 14.22
N LYS A 17 21.04 14.08 15.19
CA LYS A 17 19.80 14.87 15.32
C LYS A 17 19.49 15.77 14.12
N ARG A 18 20.50 16.25 13.40
CA ARG A 18 20.29 17.05 12.17
C ARG A 18 19.91 16.18 10.99
N GLN A 19 20.53 15.01 10.86
CA GLN A 19 20.20 14.04 9.81
C GLN A 19 18.80 13.44 9.99
N THR A 20 18.35 13.21 11.24
CA THR A 20 16.98 12.74 11.51
C THR A 20 15.92 13.76 11.11
N THR A 21 16.14 15.05 11.40
CA THR A 21 15.21 16.11 10.96
C THR A 21 15.16 16.24 9.45
N GLU A 22 16.29 16.10 8.74
CA GLU A 22 16.29 16.16 7.27
C GLU A 22 15.54 14.98 6.62
N PHE A 23 15.60 13.79 7.20
CA PHE A 23 14.85 12.62 6.71
C PHE A 23 13.35 12.75 6.97
N GLU A 24 12.96 13.16 8.18
CA GLU A 24 11.55 13.41 8.52
C GLU A 24 10.95 14.54 7.68
N ASP A 25 11.69 15.63 7.49
CA ASP A 25 11.27 16.75 6.64
C ASP A 25 11.11 16.30 5.18
N TRP A 26 12.03 15.49 4.68
CA TRP A 26 11.92 14.92 3.34
C TRP A 26 10.69 13.99 3.20
N LEU A 27 10.45 13.10 4.18
CA LEU A 27 9.26 12.24 4.21
C LEU A 27 7.96 13.06 4.26
N SER A 28 7.96 14.15 5.03
CA SER A 28 6.83 15.08 5.09
C SER A 28 6.57 15.74 3.73
N GLY A 29 7.62 16.08 2.99
CA GLY A 29 7.54 16.60 1.63
C GLY A 29 6.97 15.59 0.62
N GLN A 30 7.07 14.29 0.91
CA GLN A 30 6.51 13.23 0.08
C GLN A 30 5.07 12.86 0.42
N SER A 31 4.41 13.50 1.39
CA SER A 31 3.06 13.12 1.93
C SER A 31 1.92 13.05 0.89
N TYR A 32 2.10 13.59 -0.31
CA TYR A 32 1.13 13.53 -1.42
C TYR A 32 1.67 12.81 -2.66
N ALA A 33 2.89 12.27 -2.61
CA ALA A 33 3.48 11.58 -3.73
C ALA A 33 2.79 10.22 -3.96
N ALA A 34 2.44 9.95 -5.21
CA ALA A 34 1.93 8.66 -5.66
C ALA A 34 3.05 7.65 -5.98
N HIS A 35 4.23 8.16 -6.31
CA HIS A 35 5.40 7.35 -6.63
C HIS A 35 6.59 7.89 -5.84
N VAL A 36 7.20 7.02 -5.04
CA VAL A 36 8.41 7.36 -4.29
C VAL A 36 9.45 6.28 -4.59
N SER A 37 10.62 6.70 -5.06
CA SER A 37 11.78 5.84 -5.32
C SER A 37 12.95 6.29 -4.48
N PHE A 38 13.50 5.34 -3.74
CA PHE A 38 14.73 5.41 -3.00
C PHE A 38 15.72 4.52 -3.75
N SER A 39 16.30 5.04 -4.84
CA SER A 39 17.30 4.33 -5.61
C SER A 39 18.69 4.92 -5.38
N PHE A 40 19.67 4.01 -5.47
CA PHE A 40 21.10 4.21 -5.33
C PHE A 40 21.59 5.61 -5.79
N GLY A 41 22.16 6.38 -4.86
CA GLY A 41 22.88 7.64 -5.13
C GLY A 41 22.16 8.95 -4.75
N GLY A 42 20.89 8.93 -4.34
CA GLY A 42 20.17 10.15 -3.95
C GLY A 42 20.30 10.55 -2.47
N LEU A 43 20.60 9.59 -1.59
CA LEU A 43 20.66 9.75 -0.14
C LEU A 43 21.85 8.95 0.43
N GLU A 44 23.07 9.22 -0.05
CA GLU A 44 24.28 8.69 0.60
C GLU A 44 24.36 9.24 2.04
N GLY A 45 23.86 8.46 3.00
CA GLY A 45 23.92 8.77 4.43
C GLY A 45 22.61 8.63 5.22
N GLN A 46 21.45 8.48 4.57
CA GLN A 46 20.18 8.21 5.27
C GLN A 46 19.84 6.73 5.16
N ASN A 47 20.52 5.93 5.97
CA ASN A 47 20.31 4.51 6.00
C ASN A 47 18.94 4.21 6.63
N LEU A 48 18.12 3.39 5.98
CA LEU A 48 16.88 2.84 6.56
C LEU A 48 17.14 2.11 7.89
N GLU A 49 18.40 1.75 8.16
CA GLU A 49 18.91 1.25 9.44
C GLU A 49 18.71 2.22 10.62
N GLN A 50 18.76 3.55 10.40
CA GLN A 50 18.76 4.50 11.52
C GLN A 50 17.36 4.72 12.11
N GLU A 51 16.32 4.79 11.27
CA GLU A 51 14.95 5.14 11.68
C GLU A 51 13.88 4.28 10.97
N PRO A 52 13.94 2.94 11.05
CA PRO A 52 13.00 2.04 10.36
C PRO A 52 11.55 2.18 10.87
N ASP A 53 11.36 2.58 12.14
CA ASP A 53 10.03 2.76 12.74
C ASP A 53 9.32 4.01 12.19
N THR A 54 10.05 5.11 12.03
CA THR A 54 9.56 6.37 11.46
C THR A 54 9.12 6.16 10.02
N PHE A 55 9.92 5.45 9.23
CA PHE A 55 9.57 5.12 7.86
C PHE A 55 8.40 4.12 7.76
N ALA A 56 8.32 3.12 8.64
CA ALA A 56 7.19 2.20 8.70
C ALA A 56 5.87 2.91 9.07
N ASN A 57 5.91 3.88 10.00
CA ASN A 57 4.76 4.70 10.34
C ASN A 57 4.34 5.60 9.17
N TRP A 58 5.31 6.22 8.49
CA TRP A 58 5.05 7.00 7.28
C TRP A 58 4.35 6.13 6.21
N ILE A 59 4.89 4.94 5.90
CA ILE A 59 4.25 4.00 4.98
C ILE A 59 2.82 3.68 5.43
N ARG A 60 2.59 3.38 6.72
CA ARG A 60 1.25 3.02 7.22
C ARG A 60 0.23 4.13 7.00
N ASP A 61 0.61 5.36 7.31
CA ASP A 61 -0.29 6.51 7.38
C ASP A 61 -0.44 7.20 6.01
N HIS A 62 0.40 6.86 5.05
CA HIS A 62 0.40 7.48 3.74
C HIS A 62 -0.69 6.91 2.82
N LEU A 63 -1.67 7.75 2.47
CA LEU A 63 -2.90 7.34 1.77
C LEU A 63 -2.81 7.37 0.24
N PHE A 64 -1.78 7.99 -0.33
CA PHE A 64 -1.70 8.27 -1.77
C PHE A 64 -0.60 7.50 -2.50
N LEU A 65 0.27 6.79 -1.79
CA LEU A 65 1.45 6.12 -2.35
C LEU A 65 1.00 4.88 -3.08
N GLU A 66 1.13 4.89 -4.40
CA GLU A 66 0.75 3.79 -5.26
C GLU A 66 1.94 2.90 -5.61
N SER A 67 3.14 3.47 -5.73
CA SER A 67 4.36 2.75 -6.06
C SER A 67 5.49 3.15 -5.11
N LEU A 68 6.07 2.15 -4.47
CA LEU A 68 7.21 2.30 -3.58
C LEU A 68 8.39 1.50 -4.10
N ASP A 69 9.47 2.19 -4.42
CA ASP A 69 10.72 1.59 -4.88
C ASP A 69 11.82 1.78 -3.84
N LEU A 70 12.33 0.68 -3.30
CA LEU A 70 13.31 0.59 -2.23
C LEU A 70 14.58 -0.12 -2.72
N ARG A 71 14.89 -0.02 -4.02
CA ARG A 71 16.00 -0.75 -4.62
C ARG A 71 17.35 -0.35 -4.03
N GLY A 72 18.12 -1.33 -3.55
CA GLY A 72 19.49 -1.10 -3.11
C GLY A 72 19.60 -0.30 -1.80
N MET A 73 18.56 -0.33 -0.96
CA MET A 73 18.51 0.41 0.30
C MET A 73 19.18 -0.31 1.46
N GLY A 74 19.83 -1.45 1.22
CA GLY A 74 20.53 -2.20 2.27
C GLY A 74 19.59 -2.71 3.36
N ILE A 75 18.31 -2.98 3.04
CA ILE A 75 17.32 -3.40 4.02
C ILE A 75 17.73 -4.75 4.61
N ASP A 76 18.06 -4.74 5.90
CA ASP A 76 18.40 -5.92 6.66
C ASP A 76 17.15 -6.59 7.26
N GLY A 77 17.34 -7.71 7.96
CA GLY A 77 16.23 -8.45 8.55
C GLY A 77 15.46 -7.68 9.63
N GLU A 78 16.11 -6.79 10.38
CA GLU A 78 15.44 -6.04 11.44
C GLU A 78 14.59 -4.90 10.87
N ALA A 79 15.15 -4.14 9.93
CA ALA A 79 14.42 -3.13 9.17
C ALA A 79 13.24 -3.75 8.40
N LEU A 80 13.44 -4.93 7.80
CA LEU A 80 12.38 -5.65 7.08
C LEU A 80 11.19 -6.01 7.98
N GLY A 81 11.44 -6.46 9.21
CA GLY A 81 10.38 -6.80 10.18
C GLY A 81 9.56 -5.57 10.61
N LYS A 82 10.21 -4.40 10.74
CA LYS A 82 9.53 -3.13 11.06
C LYS A 82 8.73 -2.60 9.87
N LEU A 83 9.33 -2.61 8.68
CA LEU A 83 8.65 -2.28 7.41
C LEU A 83 7.40 -3.12 7.18
N ALA A 84 7.46 -4.41 7.50
CA ALA A 84 6.33 -5.32 7.38
C ALA A 84 5.09 -4.83 8.14
N LYS A 85 5.28 -4.22 9.32
CA LYS A 85 4.16 -3.65 10.10
C LYS A 85 3.52 -2.48 9.37
N GLY A 86 4.31 -1.58 8.80
CA GLY A 86 3.80 -0.45 8.02
C GLY A 86 3.06 -0.90 6.76
N LEU A 87 3.68 -1.81 6.00
CA LEU A 87 3.14 -2.35 4.76
C LEU A 87 1.88 -3.19 4.97
N SER A 88 1.77 -3.94 6.07
CA SER A 88 0.57 -4.75 6.36
C SER A 88 -0.70 -3.92 6.53
N GLY A 89 -0.58 -2.67 7.01
CA GLY A 89 -1.70 -1.75 7.22
C GLY A 89 -1.99 -0.84 6.04
N ASN A 90 -1.01 -0.60 5.16
CA ASN A 90 -1.20 0.28 4.01
C ASN A 90 -2.13 -0.36 2.95
N ARG A 91 -3.04 0.43 2.38
CA ARG A 91 -3.99 0.01 1.33
C ARG A 91 -3.89 0.82 0.04
N SER A 92 -2.94 1.76 -0.04
CA SER A 92 -2.70 2.59 -1.23
C SER A 92 -1.63 1.95 -2.14
N ILE A 93 -0.63 1.30 -1.56
CA ILE A 93 0.51 0.74 -2.29
C ILE A 93 0.04 -0.45 -3.12
N SER A 94 0.39 -0.37 -4.39
CA SER A 94 0.01 -1.32 -5.44
C SER A 94 1.21 -2.01 -6.07
N CYS A 95 2.34 -1.29 -6.14
CA CYS A 95 3.61 -1.76 -6.68
C CYS A 95 4.68 -1.57 -5.62
N LEU A 96 5.38 -2.66 -5.29
CA LEU A 96 6.42 -2.66 -4.28
C LEU A 96 7.69 -3.31 -4.84
N ASN A 97 8.79 -2.56 -4.82
CA ASN A 97 10.06 -3.01 -5.35
C ASN A 97 11.12 -3.04 -4.26
N PHE A 98 11.62 -4.24 -3.95
CA PHE A 98 12.70 -4.48 -3.01
C PHE A 98 13.96 -5.06 -3.68
N THR A 99 14.14 -4.84 -4.98
CA THR A 99 15.31 -5.37 -5.72
C THR A 99 16.62 -4.98 -5.02
N HIS A 100 17.61 -5.87 -4.96
CA HIS A 100 18.93 -5.59 -4.37
C HIS A 100 18.91 -5.23 -2.86
N ASN A 101 18.10 -5.91 -2.07
CA ASN A 101 18.13 -5.84 -0.61
C ASN A 101 18.37 -7.24 -0.04
N ASP A 102 19.23 -7.40 0.95
CA ASP A 102 19.62 -8.71 1.50
C ASP A 102 18.52 -9.34 2.38
N LEU A 103 17.33 -9.57 1.79
CA LEU A 103 16.10 -9.99 2.47
C LEU A 103 16.13 -11.46 2.88
N GLY A 104 17.01 -12.28 2.32
CA GLY A 104 17.16 -13.71 2.64
C GLY A 104 17.62 -14.00 4.07
N ARG A 105 17.83 -12.97 4.89
CA ARG A 105 18.21 -13.05 6.29
C ARG A 105 16.99 -13.23 7.21
N LYS A 106 17.19 -12.94 8.50
CA LYS A 106 16.19 -13.07 9.57
C LYS A 106 14.93 -12.24 9.26
N ASN A 107 13.80 -12.65 9.83
CA ASN A 107 12.48 -11.99 9.75
C ASN A 107 11.79 -11.96 8.38
N TYR A 108 12.37 -12.56 7.32
CA TYR A 108 11.71 -12.73 6.03
C TYR A 108 10.35 -13.45 6.12
N LYS A 109 10.28 -14.51 6.95
CA LYS A 109 9.04 -15.27 7.20
C LYS A 109 7.95 -14.39 7.82
N GLU A 110 8.30 -13.55 8.78
CA GLU A 110 7.36 -12.62 9.42
C GLU A 110 6.90 -11.54 8.44
N PHE A 111 7.81 -11.04 7.60
CA PHE A 111 7.49 -10.07 6.55
C PHE A 111 6.44 -10.62 5.59
N LEU A 112 6.67 -11.81 5.04
CA LEU A 112 5.73 -12.44 4.12
C LEU A 112 4.40 -12.78 4.78
N HIS A 113 4.41 -13.32 6.01
CA HIS A 113 3.19 -13.62 6.75
C HIS A 113 2.36 -12.35 7.03
N LYS A 114 2.99 -11.22 7.37
CA LYS A 114 2.28 -9.95 7.55
C LYS A 114 1.75 -9.36 6.24
N LEU A 115 2.44 -9.63 5.14
CA LEU A 115 2.03 -9.17 3.81
C LEU A 115 0.93 -10.05 3.21
N ALA A 116 0.73 -11.27 3.72
CA ALA A 116 -0.24 -12.23 3.21
C ALA A 116 -1.68 -11.68 3.23
N ASP A 117 -2.04 -10.92 4.27
CA ASP A 117 -3.35 -10.27 4.38
C ASP A 117 -3.49 -9.00 3.52
N ASN A 118 -2.38 -8.50 2.95
CA ASN A 118 -2.41 -7.29 2.13
C ASN A 118 -2.88 -7.63 0.70
N VAL A 119 -4.04 -7.11 0.34
CA VAL A 119 -4.66 -7.30 -0.99
C VAL A 119 -4.52 -6.09 -1.92
N SER A 120 -3.89 -4.99 -1.49
CA SER A 120 -3.70 -3.80 -2.35
C SER A 120 -2.51 -3.94 -3.29
N ILE A 121 -1.49 -4.69 -2.87
CA ILE A 121 -0.27 -4.92 -3.65
C ILE A 121 -0.55 -6.00 -4.71
N TRP A 122 -0.44 -5.62 -5.98
CA TRP A 122 -0.58 -6.57 -7.10
C TRP A 122 0.75 -6.92 -7.75
N ARG A 123 1.77 -6.05 -7.63
CA ARG A 123 3.13 -6.26 -8.15
C ARG A 123 4.17 -6.22 -7.03
N LEU A 124 4.91 -7.31 -6.88
CA LEU A 124 5.98 -7.46 -5.89
C LEU A 124 7.29 -7.90 -6.56
N GLU A 125 8.31 -7.04 -6.49
CA GLU A 125 9.64 -7.29 -7.06
C GLU A 125 10.64 -7.63 -5.94
N LEU A 126 11.17 -8.86 -5.92
CA LEU A 126 12.12 -9.38 -4.93
C LEU A 126 13.42 -9.90 -5.57
N GLN A 127 13.83 -9.27 -6.67
CA GLN A 127 15.02 -9.68 -7.42
C GLN A 127 16.30 -9.43 -6.63
N GLN A 128 17.29 -10.33 -6.76
CA GLN A 128 18.63 -10.15 -6.17
C GLN A 128 18.61 -9.88 -4.66
N ASN A 129 17.88 -10.71 -3.92
CA ASN A 129 17.66 -10.56 -2.48
C ASN A 129 18.23 -11.69 -1.63
N HIS A 130 19.15 -12.48 -2.19
CA HIS A 130 19.78 -13.65 -1.55
C HIS A 130 18.75 -14.63 -0.94
N LEU A 131 17.61 -14.82 -1.61
CA LEU A 131 16.56 -15.72 -1.13
C LEU A 131 17.01 -17.18 -1.26
N ASN A 132 16.96 -17.92 -0.15
CA ASN A 132 17.35 -19.33 -0.10
C ASN A 132 16.13 -20.28 -0.15
N ALA A 133 16.37 -21.59 -0.12
CA ALA A 133 15.30 -22.60 -0.16
C ALA A 133 14.27 -22.48 0.99
N GLU A 134 14.67 -22.03 2.19
CA GLU A 134 13.72 -21.77 3.27
C GLU A 134 12.82 -20.57 2.98
N CYS A 135 13.37 -19.53 2.36
CA CYS A 135 12.59 -18.41 1.85
C CYS A 135 11.60 -18.89 0.79
N GLY A 136 11.99 -19.85 -0.07
CA GLY A 136 11.09 -20.50 -1.03
C GLY A 136 9.85 -21.15 -0.39
N ARG A 137 10.02 -21.80 0.77
CA ARG A 137 8.87 -22.31 1.55
C ARG A 137 7.98 -21.18 2.08
N ALA A 138 8.58 -20.12 2.63
CA ALA A 138 7.82 -18.99 3.14
C ALA A 138 7.03 -18.26 2.04
N ILE A 139 7.61 -18.14 0.84
CA ILE A 139 6.91 -17.62 -0.34
C ILE A 139 5.74 -18.53 -0.70
N ALA A 140 5.93 -19.84 -0.67
CA ALA A 140 4.86 -20.80 -0.93
C ALA A 140 3.70 -20.65 0.08
N ASP A 141 3.99 -20.47 1.36
CA ASP A 141 2.98 -20.23 2.39
C ASP A 141 2.25 -18.90 2.15
N PHE A 142 2.99 -17.81 1.90
CA PHE A 142 2.43 -16.51 1.50
C PHE A 142 1.51 -16.62 0.28
N MET A 143 1.92 -17.38 -0.73
CA MET A 143 1.13 -17.58 -1.94
C MET A 143 -0.19 -18.30 -1.69
N ARG A 144 -0.26 -19.23 -0.73
CA ARG A 144 -1.53 -19.91 -0.41
C ARG A 144 -2.54 -18.97 0.24
N GLU A 145 -2.06 -18.01 1.02
CA GLU A 145 -2.89 -17.08 1.78
C GLU A 145 -3.22 -15.81 0.99
N ASN A 146 -2.28 -15.31 0.20
CA ASN A 146 -2.43 -14.05 -0.52
C ASN A 146 -3.13 -14.22 -1.88
N VAL A 147 -4.19 -13.45 -2.09
CA VAL A 147 -4.93 -13.40 -3.36
C VAL A 147 -4.79 -12.07 -4.11
N GLY A 148 -4.07 -11.09 -3.54
CA GLY A 148 -3.91 -9.76 -4.12
C GLY A 148 -2.77 -9.66 -5.13
N VAL A 149 -1.65 -10.35 -4.87
CA VAL A 149 -0.49 -10.36 -5.77
C VAL A 149 -0.82 -11.15 -7.03
N THR A 150 -0.55 -10.53 -8.18
CA THR A 150 -0.71 -11.13 -9.51
C THR A 150 0.62 -11.23 -10.26
N HIS A 151 1.58 -10.36 -9.92
CA HIS A 151 2.92 -10.30 -10.47
C HIS A 151 3.96 -10.45 -9.36
N LEU A 152 4.73 -11.53 -9.43
CA LEU A 152 5.79 -11.84 -8.47
C LEU A 152 7.11 -12.11 -9.20
N ASN A 153 8.13 -11.31 -8.91
CA ASN A 153 9.44 -11.47 -9.51
C ASN A 153 10.47 -11.89 -8.47
N LEU A 154 11.03 -13.08 -8.64
CA LEU A 154 12.02 -13.69 -7.76
C LEU A 154 13.36 -13.85 -8.46
N SER A 155 13.55 -13.25 -9.64
CA SER A 155 14.73 -13.51 -10.48
C SER A 155 16.05 -13.18 -9.77
N ASN A 156 17.13 -13.84 -10.20
CA ASN A 156 18.49 -13.69 -9.71
C ASN A 156 18.62 -13.96 -8.20
N ASN A 157 17.91 -14.97 -7.69
CA ASN A 157 18.08 -15.53 -6.35
C ASN A 157 18.62 -16.97 -6.46
N PRO A 158 19.94 -17.16 -6.71
CA PRO A 158 20.51 -18.48 -7.03
C PRO A 158 20.43 -19.49 -5.88
N GLU A 159 20.31 -19.01 -4.64
CA GLU A 159 20.22 -19.85 -3.44
C GLU A 159 18.83 -20.45 -3.21
N LEU A 160 17.82 -20.02 -3.98
CA LEU A 160 16.47 -20.57 -3.93
C LEU A 160 16.50 -22.05 -4.32
N GLY A 161 17.22 -22.35 -5.40
CA GLY A 161 17.49 -23.69 -5.90
C GLY A 161 16.23 -24.49 -6.23
N GLU A 162 16.43 -25.78 -6.46
CA GLU A 162 15.36 -26.68 -6.85
C GLU A 162 14.35 -26.92 -5.69
N GLU A 163 14.81 -27.04 -4.46
CA GLU A 163 13.92 -27.23 -3.29
C GLU A 163 12.97 -26.04 -3.05
N GLY A 164 13.47 -24.80 -3.17
CA GLY A 164 12.65 -23.60 -3.03
C GLY A 164 11.61 -23.50 -4.14
N ALA A 165 12.00 -23.78 -5.38
CA ALA A 165 11.09 -23.79 -6.53
C ALA A 165 10.03 -24.90 -6.45
N ARG A 166 10.35 -26.07 -5.89
CA ARG A 166 9.38 -27.15 -5.66
C ARG A 166 8.27 -26.69 -4.73
N HIS A 167 8.62 -26.02 -3.63
CA HIS A 167 7.63 -25.46 -2.70
C HIS A 167 6.73 -24.41 -3.36
N ILE A 168 7.32 -23.51 -4.16
CA ILE A 168 6.57 -22.50 -4.93
C ILE A 168 5.59 -23.18 -5.90
N LEU A 169 6.04 -24.22 -6.61
CA LEU A 169 5.22 -24.97 -7.56
C LEU A 169 4.05 -25.68 -6.86
N GLU A 170 4.26 -26.24 -5.66
CA GLU A 170 3.21 -26.85 -4.85
C GLU A 170 2.13 -25.82 -4.47
N ALA A 171 2.53 -24.63 -3.99
CA ALA A 171 1.59 -23.57 -3.64
C ALA A 171 0.85 -22.99 -4.87
N PHE A 172 1.50 -22.97 -6.04
CA PHE A 172 0.88 -22.56 -7.31
C PHE A 172 -0.32 -23.42 -7.72
N ALA A 173 -0.43 -24.65 -7.20
CA ALA A 173 -1.60 -25.49 -7.45
C ALA A 173 -2.86 -24.95 -6.74
N GLU A 174 -2.67 -24.26 -5.63
CA GLU A 174 -3.73 -23.71 -4.78
C GLU A 174 -3.98 -22.22 -5.07
N ASN A 175 -2.95 -21.47 -5.48
CA ASN A 175 -3.08 -20.06 -5.83
C ASN A 175 -3.53 -19.85 -7.29
N GLY A 176 -4.65 -19.16 -7.47
CA GLY A 176 -5.20 -18.79 -8.78
C GLY A 176 -5.00 -17.32 -9.19
N SER A 177 -4.40 -16.48 -8.33
CA SER A 177 -4.27 -15.03 -8.56
C SER A 177 -3.01 -14.67 -9.34
N ILE A 178 -1.90 -15.38 -9.10
CA ILE A 178 -0.61 -15.09 -9.74
C ILE A 178 -0.57 -15.67 -11.15
N TYR A 179 -0.32 -14.82 -12.14
CA TYR A 179 -0.18 -15.21 -13.55
C TYR A 179 1.07 -14.65 -14.23
N VAL A 180 1.86 -13.86 -13.51
CA VAL A 180 3.24 -13.49 -13.88
C VAL A 180 4.16 -13.88 -12.74
N MET A 181 4.95 -14.93 -12.96
CA MET A 181 6.04 -15.31 -12.07
C MET A 181 7.36 -15.34 -12.85
N LYS A 182 8.37 -14.63 -12.34
CA LYS A 182 9.72 -14.62 -12.92
C LYS A 182 10.71 -15.29 -11.96
N LEU A 183 11.41 -16.31 -12.44
CA LEU A 183 12.39 -17.12 -11.69
C LEU A 183 13.73 -17.26 -12.44
N ALA A 184 14.02 -16.37 -13.39
CA ALA A 184 15.27 -16.40 -14.13
C ALA A 184 16.46 -16.31 -13.17
N GLY A 185 17.54 -17.08 -13.40
CA GLY A 185 18.73 -17.03 -12.54
C GLY A 185 18.56 -17.54 -11.10
N CYS A 186 17.52 -18.34 -10.81
CA CYS A 186 17.27 -18.91 -9.47
C CYS A 186 17.82 -20.34 -9.26
N ASN A 187 18.57 -20.87 -10.24
CA ASN A 187 19.06 -22.24 -10.25
C ASN A 187 17.94 -23.30 -10.06
N CYS A 188 16.78 -23.02 -10.67
CA CYS A 188 15.66 -23.95 -10.72
C CYS A 188 15.83 -24.84 -11.96
N GLY A 189 15.64 -26.16 -11.83
CA GLY A 189 15.68 -27.07 -12.99
C GLY A 189 14.68 -26.66 -14.08
N GLU A 190 15.06 -26.85 -15.35
CA GLU A 190 14.28 -26.45 -16.52
C GLU A 190 12.84 -26.99 -16.50
N LEU A 191 12.67 -28.27 -16.12
CA LEU A 191 11.37 -28.92 -15.98
C LEU A 191 10.45 -28.22 -14.95
N MET A 192 11.01 -27.64 -13.88
CA MET A 192 10.20 -26.90 -12.92
C MET A 192 9.78 -25.54 -13.45
N LEU A 193 10.68 -24.84 -14.14
CA LEU A 193 10.36 -23.58 -14.79
C LEU A 193 9.25 -23.77 -15.83
N GLU A 194 9.30 -24.85 -16.59
CA GLU A 194 8.24 -25.22 -17.55
C GLU A 194 6.88 -25.40 -16.84
N LYS A 195 6.84 -26.18 -15.75
CA LYS A 195 5.61 -26.38 -14.97
C LYS A 195 5.07 -25.10 -14.36
N ILE A 196 5.93 -24.22 -13.86
CA ILE A 196 5.52 -22.91 -13.32
C ILE A 196 4.96 -22.03 -14.45
N ASN A 197 5.59 -22.02 -15.62
CA ASN A 197 5.11 -21.29 -16.79
C ASN A 197 3.75 -21.81 -17.29
N GLU A 198 3.54 -23.13 -17.29
CA GLU A 198 2.25 -23.74 -17.61
C GLU A 198 1.16 -23.25 -16.63
N ARG A 199 1.46 -23.20 -15.33
CA ARG A 199 0.54 -22.69 -14.31
C ARG A 199 0.24 -21.21 -14.49
N CYS A 200 1.25 -20.38 -14.77
CA CYS A 200 1.07 -18.96 -15.09
C CYS A 200 0.13 -18.77 -16.30
N ARG A 201 0.29 -19.58 -17.36
CA ARG A 201 -0.60 -19.56 -18.53
C ARG A 201 -2.04 -19.93 -18.16
N ARG A 202 -2.22 -20.96 -17.31
CA ARG A 202 -3.55 -21.37 -16.83
C ARG A 202 -4.24 -20.26 -16.04
N ASN A 203 -3.54 -19.64 -15.09
CA ASN A 203 -4.09 -18.55 -14.29
C ASN A 203 -4.39 -17.31 -15.15
N ARG A 204 -3.52 -16.99 -16.12
CA ARG A 204 -3.76 -15.90 -17.10
C ARG A 204 -5.04 -16.15 -17.90
N ALA A 205 -5.25 -17.37 -18.39
CA ALA A 205 -6.46 -17.73 -19.12
C ALA A 205 -7.72 -17.66 -18.24
N ALA A 206 -7.62 -18.07 -16.97
CA ALA A 206 -8.73 -17.97 -16.02
C ALA A 206 -9.11 -16.51 -15.72
N VAL A 207 -8.13 -15.62 -15.57
CA VAL A 207 -8.37 -14.18 -15.42
C VAL A 207 -9.03 -13.59 -16.67
N ALA A 208 -8.53 -13.93 -17.87
CA ALA A 208 -9.12 -13.48 -19.13
C ALA A 208 -10.58 -13.98 -19.30
N TYR A 209 -10.84 -15.23 -18.92
CA TYR A 209 -12.19 -15.79 -18.94
C TYR A 209 -13.16 -15.09 -17.96
N LYS A 210 -12.70 -14.75 -16.75
CA LYS A 210 -13.48 -13.97 -15.78
C LYS A 210 -13.79 -12.57 -16.30
N MET A 211 -12.81 -11.90 -16.91
CA MET A 211 -13.00 -10.57 -17.51
C MET A 211 -14.03 -10.57 -18.65
N GLU A 212 -14.15 -11.66 -19.40
CA GLU A 212 -15.08 -11.78 -20.53
C GLU A 212 -16.51 -12.17 -20.10
N ASN A 213 -16.69 -12.86 -18.97
CA ASN A 213 -17.97 -13.46 -18.57
C ASN A 213 -18.58 -12.94 -17.25
N GLU A 214 -17.85 -12.18 -16.42
CA GLU A 214 -18.36 -11.59 -15.17
C GLU A 214 -18.07 -10.08 -15.11
N PRO A 215 -19.09 -9.20 -14.92
CA PRO A 215 -18.83 -7.78 -14.71
C PRO A 215 -18.11 -7.58 -13.36
N PRO A 216 -16.99 -6.83 -13.31
CA PRO A 216 -16.14 -6.78 -12.13
C PRO A 216 -16.89 -6.11 -10.95
N PRO A 217 -16.81 -6.68 -9.73
CA PRO A 217 -17.23 -6.01 -8.51
C PRO A 217 -16.52 -4.66 -8.37
N GLU A 218 -17.20 -3.63 -7.86
CA GLU A 218 -16.68 -2.25 -7.77
C GLU A 218 -15.33 -2.13 -7.03
N ALA A 219 -14.97 -3.10 -6.19
CA ALA A 219 -13.67 -3.18 -5.52
C ALA A 219 -12.51 -3.54 -6.47
N GLU A 220 -12.76 -4.26 -7.58
CA GLU A 220 -11.75 -4.65 -8.57
C GLU A 220 -11.58 -3.62 -9.70
N LYS A 221 -12.47 -2.62 -9.81
CA LYS A 221 -12.34 -1.55 -10.83
C LYS A 221 -11.10 -0.67 -10.59
N LYS A 222 -10.64 -0.54 -9.33
CA LYS A 222 -9.41 0.20 -9.00
C LYS A 222 -8.13 -0.57 -9.34
N THR A 223 -8.15 -1.90 -9.26
CA THR A 223 -7.00 -2.75 -9.64
C THR A 223 -6.96 -3.01 -11.14
N MET A 224 -8.11 -3.07 -11.83
CA MET A 224 -8.18 -3.36 -13.27
C MET A 224 -7.96 -2.17 -14.21
N ASN A 225 -8.24 -0.93 -13.80
CA ASN A 225 -7.91 0.25 -14.63
C ASN A 225 -6.39 0.47 -14.85
N ARG A 226 -5.54 -0.33 -14.19
CA ARG A 226 -4.07 -0.29 -14.30
C ARG A 226 -3.46 -1.41 -15.14
N LEU A 227 -4.25 -2.39 -15.59
CA LEU A 227 -3.77 -3.48 -16.44
C LEU A 227 -3.75 -3.11 -17.94
N GLY A 228 -4.36 -1.98 -18.32
CA GLY A 228 -4.53 -1.54 -19.71
C GLY A 228 -3.41 -0.66 -20.27
N THR A 229 -2.36 -0.37 -19.50
CA THR A 229 -1.17 0.34 -19.98
C THR A 229 0.04 -0.47 -19.55
N TRP A 230 1.05 -0.61 -20.42
CA TRP A 230 2.28 -1.40 -20.24
C TRP A 230 2.23 -2.86 -20.73
N THR A 231 1.87 -3.04 -22.01
CA THR A 231 2.35 -4.16 -22.84
C THR A 231 3.17 -3.67 -24.04
N SER A 232 3.85 -2.52 -23.93
CA SER A 232 4.66 -1.99 -25.03
C SER A 232 5.79 -1.10 -24.50
N ALA A 233 6.84 -1.73 -23.99
CA ALA A 233 8.23 -1.26 -23.93
C ALA A 233 8.99 -2.23 -23.02
N GLU A 234 10.19 -2.64 -23.41
CA GLU A 234 11.11 -3.53 -22.67
C GLU A 234 10.96 -5.05 -22.87
N GLU A 235 10.67 -5.49 -24.10
CA GLU A 235 11.18 -6.76 -24.64
C GLU A 235 12.02 -6.47 -25.89
N GLU A 236 13.19 -5.85 -25.69
CA GLU A 236 14.31 -5.90 -26.63
C GLU A 236 15.43 -6.65 -25.92
N ASP A 237 15.65 -7.91 -26.32
CA ASP A 237 16.96 -8.42 -26.76
C ASP A 237 17.03 -9.96 -26.67
N LEU A 238 17.45 -10.54 -27.80
CA LEU A 238 18.00 -11.90 -28.00
C LEU A 238 16.99 -13.05 -28.09
N ASP A 239 16.52 -13.35 -29.30
CA ASP A 239 17.15 -14.39 -30.13
C ASP A 239 16.51 -14.44 -31.54
N GLU A 240 17.34 -14.19 -32.56
CA GLU A 240 17.04 -14.52 -33.94
C GLU A 240 17.06 -16.05 -34.10
N GLU A 241 15.98 -16.63 -34.64
CA GLU A 241 16.09 -17.52 -35.81
C GLU A 241 14.70 -17.89 -36.37
N GLY A 242 14.49 -17.54 -37.65
CA GLY A 242 13.75 -18.38 -38.58
C GLY A 242 12.21 -18.32 -38.58
N GLY A 243 11.66 -17.56 -39.54
CA GLY A 243 10.42 -17.99 -40.21
C GLY A 243 9.36 -16.91 -40.33
N GLY A 244 9.44 -16.12 -41.41
CA GLY A 244 8.35 -15.23 -41.82
C GLY A 244 7.06 -16.00 -42.11
N GLY A 245 6.05 -15.82 -41.27
CA GLY A 245 4.70 -16.33 -41.45
C GLY A 245 3.70 -15.19 -41.44
N LYS A 246 3.36 -14.68 -42.64
CA LYS A 246 2.24 -13.74 -42.83
C LYS A 246 0.96 -14.33 -42.23
N ALA A 247 0.23 -13.51 -41.48
CA ALA A 247 -1.12 -13.78 -41.00
C ALA A 247 -2.01 -14.30 -42.14
N LYS A 248 -2.36 -15.59 -42.10
CA LYS A 248 -3.46 -16.13 -42.88
C LYS A 248 -4.74 -15.93 -42.10
N GLU A 249 -5.47 -14.91 -42.50
CA GLU A 249 -6.91 -14.79 -42.43
C GLU A 249 -7.57 -16.18 -42.56
N LYS A 250 -8.18 -16.67 -41.48
CA LYS A 250 -8.96 -17.92 -41.50
C LYS A 250 -10.24 -17.66 -42.29
N GLN A 251 -10.12 -17.87 -43.58
CA GLN A 251 -11.23 -18.00 -44.52
C GLN A 251 -12.20 -19.07 -43.97
N LYS A 252 -13.44 -18.66 -43.69
CA LYS A 252 -14.58 -19.57 -43.50
C LYS A 252 -14.60 -20.51 -44.71
N ARG A 253 -14.21 -21.77 -44.52
CA ARG A 253 -14.45 -22.81 -45.51
C ARG A 253 -15.95 -23.10 -45.50
N SER A 254 -16.69 -22.47 -46.40
CA SER A 254 -17.99 -22.98 -46.80
C SER A 254 -17.77 -24.40 -47.34
N ILE A 255 -18.44 -25.38 -46.75
CA ILE A 255 -18.62 -26.69 -47.38
C ILE A 255 -19.61 -26.45 -48.52
N GLY A 256 -19.08 -26.08 -49.67
CA GLY A 256 -19.85 -25.71 -50.84
C GLY A 256 -18.87 -25.36 -51.94
N ASP A 257 -18.23 -26.40 -52.47
CA ASP A 257 -17.67 -26.47 -53.83
C ASP A 257 -16.85 -27.78 -53.95
N VAL A 258 -17.51 -28.91 -53.75
CA VAL A 258 -17.14 -30.09 -54.54
C VAL A 258 -17.87 -29.88 -55.87
N LYS A 259 -17.12 -29.50 -56.91
CA LYS A 259 -17.63 -29.42 -58.29
C LYS A 259 -18.05 -30.81 -58.74
N VAL A 260 -19.29 -31.19 -58.41
CA VAL A 260 -20.05 -32.17 -59.19
C VAL A 260 -20.66 -31.35 -60.32
N GLY A 261 -20.31 -31.67 -61.57
CA GLY A 261 -20.63 -30.89 -62.77
C GLY A 261 -22.10 -30.95 -63.19
N ILE A 262 -23.03 -30.73 -62.26
CA ILE A 262 -24.47 -30.61 -62.51
C ILE A 262 -24.88 -29.26 -61.94
N SER A 263 -25.29 -28.31 -62.79
CA SER A 263 -25.79 -27.03 -62.27
C SER A 263 -27.19 -27.24 -61.68
N ALA A 264 -27.59 -26.44 -60.70
CA ALA A 264 -28.92 -26.54 -60.09
C ALA A 264 -30.07 -26.35 -61.10
N ALA A 265 -29.79 -25.78 -62.28
CA ALA A 265 -30.75 -25.62 -63.37
C ALA A 265 -30.91 -26.89 -64.24
N ASP A 266 -29.99 -27.86 -64.14
CA ASP A 266 -30.03 -29.13 -64.88
C ASP A 266 -30.72 -30.25 -64.09
N LEU A 267 -31.08 -29.99 -62.83
CA LEU A 267 -31.77 -30.93 -61.96
C LEU A 267 -33.27 -30.88 -62.25
N LEU A 268 -33.86 -32.06 -62.48
CA LEU A 268 -35.31 -32.19 -62.59
C LEU A 268 -35.98 -31.70 -61.29
N PRO A 269 -37.15 -31.03 -61.38
CA PRO A 269 -37.93 -30.70 -60.19
C PRO A 269 -38.16 -31.94 -59.34
N LYS A 270 -38.09 -31.78 -58.03
CA LYS A 270 -38.20 -32.86 -57.04
C LYS A 270 -39.46 -33.71 -57.26
N GLU A 271 -40.57 -33.05 -57.54
CA GLU A 271 -41.87 -33.65 -57.82
C GLU A 271 -41.81 -34.53 -59.07
N THR A 272 -41.06 -34.12 -60.08
CA THR A 272 -40.83 -34.87 -61.32
C THR A 272 -39.98 -36.11 -61.09
N ILE A 273 -38.95 -36.03 -60.23
CA ILE A 273 -38.08 -37.17 -59.90
C ILE A 273 -38.88 -38.25 -59.17
N PHE A 274 -39.72 -37.88 -58.20
CA PHE A 274 -40.59 -38.83 -57.50
C PHE A 274 -41.56 -39.55 -58.44
N VAL A 275 -42.20 -38.80 -59.35
CA VAL A 275 -43.11 -39.37 -60.35
C VAL A 275 -42.37 -40.34 -61.28
N LEU A 276 -41.15 -40.00 -61.71
CA LEU A 276 -40.35 -40.86 -62.57
C LEU A 276 -39.86 -42.13 -61.86
N VAL A 277 -39.48 -42.04 -60.58
CA VAL A 277 -39.08 -43.20 -59.77
C VAL A 277 -40.28 -44.13 -59.53
N ASP A 278 -41.46 -43.58 -59.26
CA ASP A 278 -42.69 -44.37 -59.07
C ASP A 278 -43.20 -44.99 -60.39
N GLN A 279 -43.11 -44.28 -61.50
CA GLN A 279 -43.37 -44.84 -62.84
C GLN A 279 -42.39 -45.97 -63.17
N LYS A 280 -41.08 -45.76 -62.94
CA LYS A 280 -40.07 -46.78 -63.16
C LYS A 280 -40.26 -47.99 -62.25
N LYS A 281 -40.69 -47.80 -61.00
CA LYS A 281 -41.05 -48.89 -60.07
C LYS A 281 -42.18 -49.76 -60.64
N ARG A 282 -43.19 -49.16 -61.28
CA ARG A 282 -44.34 -49.87 -61.88
C ARG A 282 -44.03 -50.56 -63.21
N GLU A 283 -43.02 -50.08 -63.95
CA GLU A 283 -42.63 -50.59 -65.27
C GLU A 283 -41.70 -51.81 -65.23
N GLN A 284 -41.13 -52.19 -64.06
CA GLN A 284 -40.16 -53.30 -64.00
C GLN A 284 -40.81 -54.68 -63.96
N GLU A 285 -40.34 -55.58 -64.84
CA GLU A 285 -40.72 -57.00 -64.86
C GLU A 285 -39.74 -57.90 -64.07
N ARG A 286 -38.53 -57.39 -63.76
CA ARG A 286 -37.51 -58.10 -62.95
C ARG A 286 -37.57 -57.66 -61.49
N LEU A 287 -37.54 -58.65 -60.59
CA LEU A 287 -37.66 -58.46 -59.14
C LEU A 287 -36.54 -57.56 -58.58
N ASP A 288 -35.31 -57.73 -59.05
CA ASP A 288 -34.13 -57.02 -58.53
C ASP A 288 -34.20 -55.51 -58.83
N ASP A 289 -34.67 -55.14 -60.02
CA ASP A 289 -34.81 -53.73 -60.42
C ASP A 289 -35.95 -53.04 -59.64
N ALA A 290 -37.03 -53.77 -59.33
CA ALA A 290 -38.11 -53.25 -58.49
C ALA A 290 -37.64 -52.95 -57.06
N THR A 291 -36.80 -53.81 -56.48
CA THR A 291 -36.22 -53.58 -55.15
C THR A 291 -35.26 -52.40 -55.11
N PHE A 292 -34.53 -52.14 -56.21
CA PHE A 292 -33.66 -50.98 -56.32
C PHE A 292 -34.44 -49.66 -56.31
N TYR A 293 -35.52 -49.56 -57.10
CA TYR A 293 -36.35 -48.35 -57.12
C TYR A 293 -37.15 -48.15 -55.82
N GLU A 294 -37.48 -49.22 -55.10
CA GLU A 294 -38.05 -49.16 -53.76
C GLU A 294 -37.07 -48.57 -52.74
N PHE A 295 -35.83 -49.06 -52.72
CA PHE A 295 -34.77 -48.48 -51.88
C PHE A 295 -34.48 -47.02 -52.23
N LEU A 296 -34.52 -46.67 -53.53
CA LEU A 296 -34.32 -45.30 -53.98
C LEU A 296 -35.45 -44.37 -53.51
N ALA A 297 -36.70 -44.83 -53.53
CA ALA A 297 -37.84 -44.06 -53.02
C ALA A 297 -37.75 -43.84 -51.51
N GLU A 298 -37.43 -44.89 -50.74
CA GLU A 298 -37.21 -44.77 -49.28
C GLU A 298 -36.05 -43.83 -48.94
N TYR A 299 -34.96 -43.88 -49.71
CA TYR A 299 -33.84 -42.97 -49.53
C TYR A 299 -34.23 -41.52 -49.85
N LEU A 300 -35.00 -41.27 -50.91
CA LEU A 300 -35.51 -39.94 -51.23
C LEU A 300 -36.42 -39.40 -50.13
N ASP A 301 -37.33 -40.22 -49.60
CA ASP A 301 -38.19 -39.85 -48.46
C ASP A 301 -37.36 -39.50 -47.22
N SER A 302 -36.31 -40.27 -46.92
CA SER A 302 -35.41 -39.99 -45.79
C SER A 302 -34.70 -38.64 -45.94
N LEU A 303 -34.25 -38.31 -47.16
CA LEU A 303 -33.62 -37.02 -47.47
C LEU A 303 -34.59 -35.85 -47.35
N GLU A 304 -35.87 -36.04 -47.64
CA GLU A 304 -36.88 -35.01 -47.41
C GLU A 304 -37.08 -34.68 -45.94
N VAL A 305 -37.14 -35.73 -45.11
CA VAL A 305 -37.27 -35.58 -43.66
C VAL A 305 -36.05 -34.85 -43.10
N ASP A 306 -34.85 -35.21 -43.55
CA ASP A 306 -33.60 -34.55 -43.14
C ASP A 306 -33.53 -33.09 -43.60
N ARG A 307 -33.97 -32.79 -44.83
CA ARG A 307 -34.05 -31.40 -45.32
C ARG A 307 -35.06 -30.57 -44.52
N ALA A 308 -36.26 -31.10 -44.28
CA ALA A 308 -37.27 -30.41 -43.48
C ALA A 308 -36.86 -30.26 -42.00
N LYS A 309 -36.01 -31.15 -41.48
CA LYS A 309 -35.39 -30.99 -40.17
C LYS A 309 -34.35 -29.88 -40.19
N PHE A 310 -33.47 -29.87 -41.20
CA PHE A 310 -32.46 -28.82 -41.37
C PHE A 310 -33.09 -27.42 -41.48
N ASP A 311 -34.11 -27.23 -42.32
CA ASP A 311 -34.80 -25.95 -42.48
C ASP A 311 -35.44 -25.46 -41.16
N ARG A 312 -35.97 -26.39 -40.36
CA ARG A 312 -36.54 -26.08 -39.03
C ARG A 312 -35.46 -25.70 -38.03
N ASP A 313 -34.34 -26.41 -38.02
CA ASP A 313 -33.22 -26.15 -37.12
C ASP A 313 -32.52 -24.83 -37.48
N GLU A 314 -32.39 -24.50 -38.78
CA GLU A 314 -31.89 -23.21 -39.26
C GLU A 314 -32.81 -22.07 -38.82
N LYS A 315 -34.13 -22.21 -39.00
CA LYS A 315 -35.10 -21.19 -38.56
C LYS A 315 -35.03 -20.95 -37.05
N ARG A 316 -34.94 -22.02 -36.24
CA ARG A 316 -34.78 -21.92 -34.79
C ARG A 316 -33.46 -21.24 -34.39
N ALA A 317 -32.37 -21.55 -35.09
CA ALA A 317 -31.08 -20.92 -34.85
C ALA A 317 -31.15 -19.40 -35.11
N LEU A 318 -31.80 -18.97 -36.20
CA LEU A 318 -32.00 -17.56 -36.52
C LEU A 318 -32.85 -16.84 -35.46
N GLU A 319 -33.96 -17.44 -35.03
CA GLU A 319 -34.83 -16.89 -33.97
C GLU A 319 -34.08 -16.75 -32.63
N ASN A 320 -33.21 -17.71 -32.28
CA ASN A 320 -32.38 -17.62 -31.09
C ASN A 320 -31.35 -16.50 -31.18
N ILE A 321 -30.69 -16.34 -32.33
CA ILE A 321 -29.72 -15.25 -32.56
C ILE A 321 -30.40 -13.88 -32.43
N GLU A 322 -31.60 -13.72 -33.00
CA GLU A 322 -32.35 -12.46 -32.91
C GLU A 322 -32.77 -12.16 -31.46
N ARG A 323 -33.22 -13.18 -30.72
CA ARG A 323 -33.56 -13.04 -29.30
C ARG A 323 -32.34 -12.65 -28.45
N ASP A 324 -31.19 -13.25 -28.70
CA ASP A 324 -29.96 -12.93 -27.97
C ASP A 324 -29.45 -11.52 -28.32
N SER A 325 -29.53 -11.11 -29.58
CA SER A 325 -29.18 -9.76 -30.03
C SER A 325 -30.09 -8.68 -29.41
N THR A 326 -31.39 -8.93 -29.34
CA THR A 326 -32.35 -7.99 -28.73
C THR A 326 -32.17 -7.92 -27.21
N ALA A 327 -31.90 -9.04 -26.54
CA ALA A 327 -31.57 -9.06 -25.12
C ALA A 327 -30.26 -8.31 -24.81
N PHE A 328 -29.24 -8.47 -25.68
CA PHE A 328 -27.97 -7.75 -25.55
C PHE A 328 -28.17 -6.24 -25.64
N THR A 329 -28.87 -5.76 -26.69
CA THR A 329 -29.13 -4.31 -26.86
C THR A 329 -29.99 -3.72 -25.75
N ALA A 330 -30.91 -4.48 -25.16
CA ALA A 330 -31.68 -4.04 -24.00
C ALA A 330 -30.79 -3.86 -22.75
N ARG A 331 -29.91 -4.82 -22.47
CA ARG A 331 -28.93 -4.72 -21.37
C ARG A 331 -27.96 -3.57 -21.58
N GLU A 332 -27.48 -3.39 -22.80
CA GLU A 332 -26.59 -2.28 -23.15
C GLU A 332 -27.25 -0.92 -22.85
N LYS A 333 -28.52 -0.72 -23.23
CA LYS A 333 -29.27 0.49 -22.89
C LYS A 333 -29.42 0.70 -21.38
N GLU A 334 -29.67 -0.36 -20.63
CA GLU A 334 -29.78 -0.30 -19.17
C GLU A 334 -28.44 0.11 -18.52
N HIS A 335 -27.33 -0.49 -18.97
CA HIS A 335 -26.00 -0.16 -18.48
C HIS A 335 -25.62 1.28 -18.81
N VAL A 336 -25.92 1.75 -20.03
CA VAL A 336 -25.69 3.15 -20.43
C VAL A 336 -26.48 4.11 -19.55
N GLN A 337 -27.72 3.79 -19.18
CA GLN A 337 -28.50 4.64 -18.29
C GLN A 337 -27.90 4.67 -16.87
N LYS A 338 -27.51 3.52 -16.32
CA LYS A 338 -26.85 3.45 -15.01
C LYS A 338 -25.55 4.26 -14.98
N ILE A 339 -24.77 4.23 -16.08
CA ILE A 339 -23.55 5.04 -16.20
C ILE A 339 -23.90 6.53 -16.12
N LYS A 340 -24.91 7.00 -16.86
CA LYS A 340 -25.34 8.40 -16.80
C LYS A 340 -25.79 8.82 -15.41
N ASP A 341 -26.52 7.97 -14.70
CA ASP A 341 -26.99 8.25 -13.35
C ASP A 341 -25.81 8.34 -12.36
N LEU A 342 -24.81 7.45 -12.51
CA LEU A 342 -23.57 7.49 -11.73
C LEU A 342 -22.72 8.72 -12.04
N GLU A 343 -22.59 9.10 -13.32
CA GLU A 343 -21.89 10.32 -13.73
C GLU A 343 -22.54 11.57 -13.12
N GLY A 344 -23.87 11.62 -13.09
CA GLY A 344 -24.62 12.68 -12.39
C GLY A 344 -24.33 12.71 -10.89
N GLY A 345 -24.29 11.54 -10.23
CA GLY A 345 -23.93 11.43 -8.82
C GLY A 345 -22.49 11.91 -8.53
N ILE A 346 -21.52 11.52 -9.36
CA ILE A 346 -20.13 11.96 -9.25
C ILE A 346 -20.02 13.48 -9.41
N PHE A 347 -20.80 14.07 -10.31
CA PHE A 347 -20.81 15.52 -10.52
C PHE A 347 -21.29 16.30 -9.29
N GLU A 348 -22.39 15.88 -8.65
CA GLU A 348 -22.86 16.52 -7.42
C GLU A 348 -21.89 16.32 -6.25
N ILE A 349 -21.33 15.11 -6.08
CA ILE A 349 -20.28 14.86 -5.06
C ILE A 349 -19.07 15.78 -5.29
N SER A 350 -18.67 15.98 -6.55
CA SER A 350 -17.54 16.86 -6.89
C SER A 350 -17.82 18.32 -6.52
N LYS A 351 -19.05 18.79 -6.70
CA LYS A 351 -19.49 20.12 -6.30
C LYS A 351 -19.51 20.28 -4.77
N ASP A 352 -20.01 19.27 -4.04
CA ASP A 352 -19.99 19.27 -2.58
C ASP A 352 -18.57 19.24 -2.03
N MET A 353 -17.68 18.45 -2.63
CA MET A 353 -16.24 18.46 -2.30
C MET A 353 -15.60 19.83 -2.52
N LEU A 354 -15.96 20.55 -3.59
CA LEU A 354 -15.45 21.89 -3.84
C LEU A 354 -15.90 22.87 -2.76
N VAL A 355 -17.16 22.79 -2.33
CA VAL A 355 -17.69 23.63 -1.23
C VAL A 355 -16.98 23.30 0.09
N CYS A 356 -16.80 22.02 0.40
CA CYS A 356 -16.09 21.58 1.60
C CYS A 356 -14.62 22.05 1.60
N ARG A 357 -13.95 22.00 0.44
CA ARG A 357 -12.57 22.49 0.29
C ARG A 357 -12.47 23.99 0.58
N LYS A 358 -13.40 24.81 0.06
CA LYS A 358 -13.42 26.25 0.35
C LYS A 358 -13.61 26.53 1.85
N ARG A 359 -14.54 25.83 2.50
CA ARG A 359 -14.74 25.93 3.96
C ARG A 359 -13.50 25.53 4.76
N LEU A 360 -12.80 24.48 4.31
CA LEU A 360 -11.57 24.05 4.95
C LEU A 360 -10.47 25.11 4.82
N GLU A 361 -10.32 25.75 3.66
CA GLU A 361 -9.37 26.86 3.47
C GLU A 361 -9.71 28.07 4.33
N GLU A 362 -10.99 28.42 4.49
CA GLU A 362 -11.44 29.47 5.40
C GLU A 362 -11.05 29.14 6.85
N LYS A 363 -11.30 27.91 7.30
CA LYS A 363 -10.92 27.47 8.65
C LYS A 363 -9.41 27.46 8.88
N LYS A 364 -8.61 27.06 7.89
CA LYS A 364 -7.14 27.16 7.98
C LYS A 364 -6.67 28.61 8.14
N ARG A 365 -7.31 29.58 7.46
CA ARG A 365 -6.99 31.00 7.63
C ARG A 365 -7.37 31.51 9.02
N GLU A 366 -8.52 31.11 9.54
CA GLU A 366 -8.93 31.45 10.92
C GLU A 366 -7.94 30.89 11.96
N GLU A 367 -7.47 29.66 11.77
CA GLU A 367 -6.51 29.01 12.66
C GLU A 367 -5.17 29.76 12.70
N ILE A 368 -4.63 30.16 11.54
CA ILE A 368 -3.40 30.96 11.46
C ILE A 368 -3.58 32.29 12.21
N GLN A 369 -4.71 32.98 12.02
CA GLN A 369 -4.98 34.23 12.74
C GLN A 369 -5.06 34.04 14.26
N LEU A 370 -5.56 32.90 14.73
CA LEU A 370 -5.60 32.58 16.15
C LEU A 370 -4.22 32.25 16.70
N GLN A 371 -3.38 31.55 15.93
CA GLN A 371 -1.98 31.27 16.29
C GLN A 371 -1.17 32.57 16.42
N ASP A 372 -1.31 33.50 15.47
CA ASP A 372 -0.65 34.81 15.54
C ASP A 372 -1.09 35.60 16.78
N LYS A 373 -2.40 35.63 17.08
CA LYS A 373 -2.92 36.27 18.29
C LYS A 373 -2.39 35.62 19.56
N LYS A 374 -2.30 34.29 19.58
CA LYS A 374 -1.75 33.54 20.71
C LYS A 374 -0.29 33.92 20.95
N TYR A 375 0.53 33.95 19.90
CA TYR A 375 1.94 34.33 20.00
C TYR A 375 2.12 35.75 20.57
N ILE A 376 1.30 36.71 20.11
CA ILE A 376 1.33 38.07 20.65
C ILE A 376 0.97 38.09 22.15
N LEU A 377 -0.09 37.37 22.55
CA LEU A 377 -0.51 37.30 23.94
C LEU A 377 0.54 36.64 24.84
N GLU A 378 1.17 35.55 24.40
CA GLU A 378 2.26 34.90 25.13
C GLU A 378 3.45 35.86 25.31
N GLY A 379 3.78 36.67 24.30
CA GLY A 379 4.79 37.71 24.41
C GLY A 379 4.42 38.82 25.41
N MET A 380 3.16 39.25 25.43
CA MET A 380 2.68 40.25 26.41
C MET A 380 2.72 39.72 27.85
N ILE A 381 2.27 38.48 28.05
CA ILE A 381 2.30 37.82 29.37
C ILE A 381 3.75 37.69 29.85
N GLY A 382 4.66 37.23 28.98
CA GLY A 382 6.08 37.10 29.32
C GLY A 382 6.71 38.43 29.73
N ALA A 383 6.37 39.53 29.05
CA ALA A 383 6.86 40.86 29.42
C ALA A 383 6.30 41.36 30.76
N GLU A 384 5.02 41.08 31.07
CA GLU A 384 4.45 41.40 32.37
C GLU A 384 5.10 40.55 33.48
N GLU A 385 5.32 39.26 33.25
CA GLU A 385 6.00 38.37 34.20
C GLU A 385 7.44 38.84 34.48
N GLU A 386 8.19 39.25 33.47
CA GLU A 386 9.54 39.79 33.63
C GLU A 386 9.54 41.08 34.48
N GLN A 387 8.59 41.99 34.24
CA GLN A 387 8.41 43.18 35.08
C GLN A 387 8.08 42.84 36.54
N PHE A 388 7.22 41.83 36.78
CA PHE A 388 6.91 41.39 38.14
C PHE A 388 8.13 40.78 38.83
N VAL A 389 8.94 40.01 38.11
CA VAL A 389 10.19 39.44 38.65
C VAL A 389 11.18 40.54 39.01
N GLU A 390 11.41 41.53 38.15
CA GLU A 390 12.29 42.67 38.45
C GLU A 390 11.83 43.44 39.69
N GLN A 391 10.52 43.70 39.82
CA GLN A 391 9.95 44.36 41.01
C GLN A 391 10.14 43.52 42.28
N LEU A 392 9.98 42.20 42.20
CA LEU A 392 10.22 41.31 43.34
C LEU A 392 11.68 41.31 43.76
N GLU A 393 12.63 41.22 42.82
CA GLU A 393 14.06 41.28 43.11
C GLU A 393 14.45 42.61 43.78
N GLN A 394 13.87 43.73 43.31
CA GLN A 394 14.09 45.04 43.92
C GLN A 394 13.57 45.09 45.36
N MET A 395 12.35 44.59 45.62
CA MET A 395 11.80 44.52 46.97
C MET A 395 12.62 43.60 47.88
N GLU A 396 13.13 42.47 47.37
CA GLU A 396 14.01 41.57 48.15
C GLU A 396 15.31 42.26 48.55
N PHE A 397 15.87 43.10 47.68
CA PHE A 397 17.05 43.89 47.99
C PHE A 397 16.77 44.89 49.11
N GLU A 398 15.69 45.65 49.01
CA GLU A 398 15.26 46.59 50.06
C GLU A 398 15.01 45.87 51.40
N LEU A 399 14.43 44.68 51.37
CA LEU A 399 14.15 43.88 52.56
C LEU A 399 15.45 43.43 53.25
N LYS A 400 16.49 43.06 52.47
CA LYS A 400 17.82 42.74 53.01
C LYS A 400 18.47 43.93 53.70
N ASP A 401 18.36 45.13 53.13
CA ASP A 401 18.88 46.35 53.74
C ASP A 401 18.17 46.66 55.06
N VAL A 402 16.84 46.56 55.09
CA VAL A 402 16.05 46.73 56.32
C VAL A 402 16.42 45.68 57.38
N GLU A 403 16.67 44.43 56.98
CA GLU A 403 17.14 43.40 57.91
C GLU A 403 18.53 43.68 58.47
N ALA A 404 19.44 44.23 57.66
CA ALA A 404 20.77 44.63 58.10
C ALA A 404 20.69 45.77 59.13
N ASP A 405 19.87 46.78 58.86
CA ASP A 405 19.61 47.89 59.78
C ASP A 405 18.98 47.39 61.09
N LYS A 406 17.98 46.50 61.02
CA LYS A 406 17.38 45.88 62.21
C LYS A 406 18.42 45.16 63.08
N LYS A 407 19.37 44.44 62.48
CA LYS A 407 20.48 43.79 63.21
C LYS A 407 21.40 44.84 63.84
N MET A 408 21.73 45.92 63.12
CA MET A 408 22.55 47.00 63.65
C MET A 408 21.90 47.67 64.86
N PHE A 409 20.63 48.07 64.75
CA PHE A 409 19.88 48.65 65.87
C PHE A 409 19.73 47.68 67.05
N GLY A 410 19.57 46.38 66.77
CA GLY A 410 19.55 45.34 67.81
C GLY A 410 20.84 45.29 68.62
N THR A 411 21.99 45.37 67.95
CA THR A 411 23.31 45.39 68.63
C THR A 411 23.51 46.68 69.44
N GLN A 412 23.17 47.84 68.88
CA GLN A 412 23.23 49.12 69.59
C GLN A 412 22.35 49.12 70.85
N THR A 413 21.11 48.63 70.71
CA THR A 413 20.17 48.52 71.85
C THR A 413 20.75 47.60 72.93
N SER A 414 21.38 46.48 72.56
CA SER A 414 22.05 45.60 73.52
C SER A 414 23.20 46.27 74.26
N VAL A 415 23.99 47.12 73.59
CA VAL A 415 25.07 47.88 74.23
C VAL A 415 24.51 48.87 75.24
N VAL A 416 23.52 49.68 74.83
CA VAL A 416 22.87 50.66 75.70
C VAL A 416 22.23 49.99 76.93
N LEU A 417 21.61 48.82 76.76
CA LEU A 417 21.05 48.05 77.88
C LEU A 417 22.12 47.60 78.88
N LYS A 418 23.32 47.21 78.42
CA LYS A 418 24.45 46.86 79.29
C LYS A 418 24.97 48.09 80.05
N ASP A 419 25.11 49.22 79.36
CA ASP A 419 25.54 50.48 79.99
C ASP A 419 24.54 50.94 81.05
N LEU A 420 23.25 50.83 80.77
CA LEU A 420 22.18 51.12 81.73
C LEU A 420 22.26 50.20 82.96
N ASP A 421 22.49 48.90 82.79
CA ASP A 421 22.66 47.96 83.90
C ASP A 421 23.89 48.31 84.76
N MET A 422 25.00 48.68 84.13
CA MET A 422 26.21 49.13 84.81
C MET A 422 25.95 50.42 85.61
N ILE A 423 25.30 51.42 85.01
CA ILE A 423 24.91 52.66 85.70
C ILE A 423 23.95 52.38 86.86
N LYS A 424 23.00 51.44 86.71
CA LYS A 424 22.10 51.02 87.80
C LYS A 424 22.87 50.38 88.96
N LYS A 425 23.84 49.52 88.67
CA LYS A 425 24.73 48.91 89.68
C LYS A 425 25.56 49.98 90.41
N GLU A 426 26.14 50.93 89.68
CA GLU A 426 26.94 52.00 90.28
C GLU A 426 26.07 52.93 91.14
N ASN A 427 24.87 53.30 90.66
CA ASN A 427 23.90 54.07 91.46
C ASN A 427 23.50 53.34 92.75
N LYS A 428 23.31 52.01 92.68
CA LYS A 428 23.02 51.20 93.88
C LYS A 428 24.18 51.22 94.87
N ARG A 429 25.43 51.14 94.38
CA ARG A 429 26.66 51.24 95.18
C ARG A 429 26.80 52.61 95.84
N LEU A 430 26.65 53.70 95.07
CA LEU A 430 26.70 55.07 95.58
C LEU A 430 25.63 55.32 96.65
N ARG A 431 24.38 54.88 96.43
CA ARG A 431 23.33 54.94 97.46
C ARG A 431 23.66 54.15 98.72
N SER A 432 24.41 53.06 98.60
CA SER A 432 24.90 52.31 99.76
C SER A 432 26.00 53.08 100.52
N HIS A 433 26.93 53.74 99.81
CA HIS A 433 27.95 54.57 100.43
C HIS A 433 27.34 55.79 101.14
N ILE A 434 26.38 56.47 100.49
CA ILE A 434 25.66 57.59 101.09
C ILE A 434 24.97 57.16 102.39
N ARG A 435 24.29 56.00 102.40
CA ARG A 435 23.68 55.45 103.63
C ARG A 435 24.70 55.23 104.74
N LYS A 436 25.82 54.56 104.45
CA LYS A 436 26.90 54.35 105.44
C LYS A 436 27.48 55.66 105.97
N PHE A 437 27.64 56.66 105.10
CA PHE A 437 28.12 57.98 105.49
C PHE A 437 27.11 58.72 106.36
N GLN A 438 25.82 58.64 106.05
CA GLN A 438 24.74 59.17 106.89
C GLN A 438 24.69 58.48 108.25
N GLU A 439 24.88 57.16 108.31
CA GLU A 439 25.02 56.38 109.56
C GLU A 439 26.23 56.87 110.37
N SER A 440 27.39 57.06 109.74
CA SER A 440 28.60 57.56 110.40
C SER A 440 28.42 58.99 110.94
N ILE A 441 27.75 59.88 110.20
CA ILE A 441 27.42 61.23 110.69
C ILE A 441 26.46 61.14 111.88
N ALA A 442 25.44 60.27 111.81
CA ALA A 442 24.51 60.09 112.90
C ALA A 442 25.21 59.58 114.18
N GLU A 443 26.20 58.69 114.05
CA GLU A 443 27.06 58.25 115.16
C GLU A 443 27.87 59.41 115.76
N ILE A 444 28.51 60.25 114.91
CA ILE A 444 29.28 61.41 115.37
C ILE A 444 28.40 62.44 116.09
N VAL A 445 27.17 62.66 115.62
CA VAL A 445 26.21 63.59 116.26
C VAL A 445 25.66 63.03 117.58
N ALA A 446 25.69 61.71 117.78
CA ALA A 446 25.21 61.05 118.99
C ALA A 446 26.26 60.97 120.12
N THR A 447 27.55 61.06 119.81
CA THR A 447 28.67 61.27 120.76
C THR A 447 28.88 62.74 121.10
#